data_AF-A0A1C6IBP1-F1
#
_entry.id   AF-A0A1C6IBP1-F1
#
_cell.length_a   1.000
_cell.length_b   1.000
_cell.length_c   1.000
_cell.angle_alpha   90.00
_cell.angle_beta   90.00
_cell.angle_gamma   90.00
#
_symmetry.space_group_name_H-M   'P 1'
#
loop_
_entity.id
_entity.type
_entity.pdbx_description
1 polymer ?
#
loop_
_entity_poly.entity_id
_entity_poly.type
_entity_poly.pdbx_seq_one_letter_code
_entity_poly.pdbx_strand_id
1 'polypeptide(L)'
;MDLMEILKALFGGEALTFEQFAEKVNNAADVKLGNLAGGQYVEKDKYDDVSNQLASANANLEGYDPDWQDKVKQAQAEGEKKLNDYKFEQAVESAINNAGAADLVSVKANIDMSKVSQAEDGSITGLDEQLAELKQSKPFLFKSEEKPKKKLDLGGPTGGAKAKSGSNIKSAVEDFYKK
;
A
#
# COMPACT_ATOMS: atom_id res chain seq x y z
N MET A 1 48.00 2.53 -41.94
CA MET A 1 48.70 1.83 -43.02
C MET A 1 47.70 1.76 -44.17
N ASP A 2 48.05 2.29 -45.33
CA ASP A 2 47.15 2.28 -46.49
C ASP A 2 46.96 0.83 -47.01
N LEU A 3 45.85 0.55 -47.69
CA LEU A 3 45.55 -0.77 -48.26
C LEU A 3 46.70 -1.23 -49.17
N MET A 4 47.26 -0.33 -49.97
CA MET A 4 48.38 -0.64 -50.86
C MET A 4 49.68 -0.98 -50.10
N GLU A 5 49.93 -0.35 -48.95
CA GLU A 5 51.10 -0.66 -48.12
C GLU A 5 50.98 -2.05 -47.48
N ILE A 6 49.78 -2.40 -47.00
CA ILE A 6 49.49 -3.72 -46.45
C ILE A 6 49.65 -4.80 -47.52
N LEU A 7 49.09 -4.59 -48.71
CA LEU A 7 49.21 -5.54 -49.82
C LEU A 7 50.67 -5.71 -50.26
N LYS A 8 51.46 -4.64 -50.34
CA LYS A 8 52.89 -4.73 -50.66
C LYS A 8 53.69 -5.43 -49.56
N ALA A 9 53.37 -5.20 -48.30
CA ALA A 9 54.03 -5.87 -47.18
C ALA A 9 53.79 -7.40 -47.19
N LEU A 10 52.57 -7.82 -47.56
CA LEU A 10 52.18 -9.24 -47.62
C LEU A 10 52.69 -9.92 -48.90
N PHE A 11 52.47 -9.31 -50.05
CA PHE A 11 52.65 -9.96 -51.35
C PHE A 11 53.93 -9.55 -52.06
N GLY A 12 54.55 -8.44 -51.68
CA GLY A 12 55.71 -7.86 -52.36
C GLY A 12 55.32 -6.97 -53.55
N GLY A 13 56.27 -6.73 -54.45
CA GLY A 13 56.08 -5.91 -55.66
C GLY A 13 56.09 -6.72 -56.98
N GLU A 14 56.21 -8.04 -56.90
CA GLU A 14 56.36 -8.93 -58.07
C GLU A 14 55.08 -9.74 -58.31
N ALA A 15 54.93 -10.27 -59.53
CA ALA A 15 53.83 -11.17 -59.87
C ALA A 15 53.98 -12.50 -59.11
N LEU A 16 52.91 -12.95 -58.46
CA LEU A 16 52.87 -14.21 -57.72
C LEU A 16 52.14 -15.30 -58.50
N THR A 17 52.60 -16.54 -58.37
CA THR A 17 51.79 -17.70 -58.76
C THR A 17 50.66 -17.94 -57.77
N PHE A 18 49.66 -18.73 -58.16
CA PHE A 18 48.55 -19.07 -57.28
C PHE A 18 49.00 -19.80 -56.01
N GLU A 19 49.96 -20.73 -56.11
CA GLU A 19 50.52 -21.40 -54.93
C GLU A 19 51.22 -20.41 -53.99
N GLN A 20 52.01 -19.48 -54.53
CA GLN A 20 52.70 -18.46 -53.73
C GLN A 20 51.72 -17.51 -53.05
N PHE A 21 50.61 -17.16 -53.72
CA PHE A 21 49.53 -16.37 -53.12
C PHE A 21 48.88 -17.13 -51.96
N ALA A 22 48.49 -18.39 -52.18
CA ALA A 22 47.85 -19.22 -51.17
C ALA A 22 48.77 -19.43 -49.95
N GLU A 23 50.06 -19.69 -50.18
CA GLU A 23 51.06 -19.83 -49.11
C GLU A 23 51.21 -18.55 -48.29
N LYS A 24 51.35 -17.39 -48.96
CA LYS A 24 51.48 -16.09 -48.28
C LYS A 24 50.24 -15.70 -47.48
N VAL A 25 49.04 -15.97 -48.00
CA VAL A 25 47.78 -15.77 -47.28
C VAL A 25 47.70 -16.67 -46.05
N ASN A 26 48.01 -17.96 -46.19
CA ASN A 26 47.90 -18.93 -45.10
C ASN A 26 48.92 -18.68 -43.98
N ASN A 27 50.08 -18.11 -44.33
CA ASN A 27 51.15 -17.79 -43.38
C ASN A 27 51.03 -16.37 -42.78
N ALA A 28 50.15 -15.52 -43.30
CA ALA A 28 49.94 -14.18 -42.78
C ALA A 28 49.07 -14.20 -41.51
N ALA A 29 49.70 -14.16 -40.34
CA ALA A 29 49.02 -14.15 -39.05
C ALA A 29 48.03 -12.97 -38.89
N ASP A 30 48.29 -11.86 -39.57
CA ASP A 30 47.52 -10.62 -39.48
C ASP A 30 46.38 -10.54 -40.53
N VAL A 31 46.24 -11.56 -41.40
CA VAL A 31 45.22 -11.58 -42.46
C VAL A 31 44.28 -12.75 -42.23
N LYS A 32 42.99 -12.42 -42.09
CA LYS A 32 41.92 -13.42 -42.01
C LYS A 32 41.06 -13.30 -43.26
N LEU A 33 41.05 -14.34 -44.10
CA LEU A 33 40.11 -14.44 -45.21
C LEU A 33 38.80 -15.04 -44.72
N GLY A 34 37.70 -14.32 -44.91
CA GLY A 34 36.35 -14.83 -44.68
C GLY A 34 35.66 -15.14 -46.00
N ASN A 35 34.99 -16.28 -46.08
CA ASN A 35 34.03 -16.52 -47.16
C ASN A 35 32.73 -15.76 -46.85
N LEU A 36 32.37 -14.77 -47.67
CA LEU A 36 31.15 -13.99 -47.48
C LEU A 36 29.89 -14.86 -47.58
N ALA A 37 29.88 -15.89 -48.43
CA ALA A 37 28.77 -16.82 -48.55
C ALA A 37 28.70 -17.79 -47.35
N GLY A 38 29.80 -17.96 -46.61
CA GLY A 38 29.88 -18.85 -45.46
C GLY A 38 29.31 -18.29 -44.16
N GLY A 39 28.81 -17.04 -44.16
CA GLY A 39 28.19 -16.42 -42.99
C GLY A 39 29.17 -16.03 -41.87
N GLN A 40 30.48 -16.16 -42.09
CA GLN A 40 31.52 -15.80 -41.12
C GLN A 40 31.77 -14.29 -41.01
N TYR A 41 31.25 -13.50 -41.96
CA TYR A 41 31.34 -12.04 -41.95
C TYR A 41 30.00 -11.42 -41.54
N VAL A 42 30.05 -10.53 -40.56
CA VAL A 42 28.92 -9.68 -40.19
C VAL A 42 29.24 -8.27 -40.63
N GLU A 43 28.36 -7.67 -41.43
CA GLU A 43 28.48 -6.26 -41.82
C GLU A 43 28.44 -5.38 -40.58
N LYS A 44 29.30 -4.36 -40.55
CA LYS A 44 29.44 -3.46 -39.40
C LYS A 44 28.10 -2.86 -38.97
N ASP A 45 27.29 -2.38 -39.90
CA ASP A 45 25.99 -1.77 -39.59
C ASP A 45 25.04 -2.76 -38.89
N LYS A 46 25.06 -4.05 -39.28
CA LYS A 46 24.28 -5.11 -38.63
C LYS A 46 24.80 -5.41 -37.23
N TYR A 47 26.12 -5.44 -37.05
CA TYR A 47 26.73 -5.62 -35.73
C TYR A 47 26.36 -4.45 -34.80
N ASP A 48 26.49 -3.22 -35.29
CA ASP A 48 26.19 -2.01 -34.52
C ASP A 48 24.70 -1.96 -34.14
N ASP A 49 23.78 -2.33 -35.05
CA ASP A 49 22.34 -2.43 -34.75
C ASP A 49 22.05 -3.45 -33.63
N VAL A 50 22.56 -4.67 -33.74
CA VAL A 50 22.39 -5.71 -32.71
C VAL A 50 23.00 -5.29 -31.38
N SER A 51 24.19 -4.67 -31.41
CA SER A 51 24.86 -4.17 -30.21
C SER A 51 24.03 -3.08 -29.51
N ASN A 52 23.44 -2.17 -30.28
CA ASN A 52 22.57 -1.10 -29.75
C ASN A 52 21.25 -1.65 -29.20
N GLN A 53 20.66 -2.64 -29.86
CA GLN A 53 19.47 -3.34 -29.37
C GLN A 53 19.76 -4.05 -28.04
N LEU A 54 20.90 -4.73 -27.93
CA LEU A 54 21.33 -5.38 -26.69
C LEU A 54 21.54 -4.37 -25.56
N ALA A 55 22.22 -3.26 -25.84
CA ALA A 55 22.41 -2.19 -24.86
C ALA A 55 21.06 -1.61 -24.38
N SER A 56 20.12 -1.37 -25.31
CA SER A 56 18.78 -0.86 -25.00
C SER A 56 17.96 -1.86 -24.19
N ALA A 57 18.02 -3.15 -24.53
CA ALA A 57 17.35 -4.21 -23.79
C ALA A 57 17.88 -4.31 -22.35
N ASN A 58 19.20 -4.24 -22.17
CA ASN A 58 19.81 -4.26 -20.84
C ASN A 58 19.44 -3.02 -20.01
N ALA A 59 19.43 -1.83 -20.61
CA ALA A 59 18.98 -0.60 -19.94
C ALA A 59 17.50 -0.66 -19.53
N ASN A 60 16.64 -1.30 -20.34
CA ASN A 60 15.24 -1.52 -19.98
C ASN A 60 15.05 -2.56 -18.86
N LEU A 61 16.05 -3.40 -18.60
CA LEU A 61 16.07 -4.35 -17.47
C LEU A 61 16.69 -3.72 -16.22
N GLU A 62 17.52 -2.68 -16.35
CA GLU A 62 18.02 -1.90 -15.22
C GLU A 62 16.85 -1.19 -14.50
N GLY A 63 16.49 -1.69 -13.32
CA GLY A 63 15.36 -1.20 -12.52
C GLY A 63 14.17 -2.15 -12.49
N TYR A 64 14.21 -3.25 -13.24
CA TYR A 64 13.28 -4.35 -13.03
C TYR A 64 13.67 -5.07 -11.73
N ASP A 65 12.85 -4.90 -10.70
CA ASP A 65 13.02 -5.60 -9.42
C ASP A 65 12.74 -7.08 -9.66
N PRO A 66 13.73 -7.98 -9.63
CA PRO A 66 13.50 -9.41 -9.91
C PRO A 66 12.48 -10.04 -8.95
N ASP A 67 12.27 -9.42 -7.79
CA ASP A 67 11.38 -9.90 -6.73
C ASP A 67 10.00 -9.22 -6.77
N TRP A 68 9.66 -8.47 -7.83
CA TRP A 68 8.40 -7.73 -7.91
C TRP A 68 7.16 -8.62 -7.71
N GLN A 69 7.21 -9.87 -8.19
CA GLN A 69 6.11 -10.83 -8.03
C GLN A 69 5.93 -11.23 -6.57
N ASP A 70 7.03 -11.44 -5.85
CA ASP A 70 7.00 -11.82 -4.45
C ASP A 70 6.62 -10.64 -3.56
N LYS A 71 7.05 -9.42 -3.90
CA LYS A 71 6.59 -8.18 -3.26
C LYS A 71 5.09 -7.97 -3.42
N VAL A 72 4.52 -8.26 -4.60
CA VAL A 72 3.07 -8.18 -4.83
C VAL A 72 2.33 -9.22 -3.99
N LYS A 73 2.77 -10.47 -3.96
CA LYS A 73 2.16 -11.52 -3.11
C LYS A 73 2.24 -11.18 -1.63
N GLN A 74 3.40 -10.70 -1.17
CA GLN A 74 3.60 -10.26 0.21
C GLN A 74 2.67 -9.09 0.54
N ALA A 75 2.60 -8.06 -0.32
CA ALA A 75 1.72 -6.93 -0.12
C ALA A 75 0.23 -7.33 -0.09
N GLN A 76 -0.18 -8.31 -0.92
CA GLN A 76 -1.52 -8.87 -0.89
C GLN A 76 -1.81 -9.60 0.43
N ALA A 77 -0.93 -10.51 0.85
CA ALA A 77 -1.09 -11.25 2.11
C ALA A 77 -1.10 -10.33 3.34
N GLU A 78 -0.21 -9.33 3.37
CA GLU A 78 -0.19 -8.31 4.42
C GLU A 78 -1.44 -7.43 4.39
N GLY A 79 -1.92 -7.07 3.21
CA GLY A 79 -3.15 -6.30 3.01
C GLY A 79 -4.38 -7.05 3.50
N GLU A 80 -4.52 -8.33 3.13
CA GLU A 80 -5.61 -9.21 3.58
C GLU A 80 -5.59 -9.39 5.10
N LYS A 81 -4.40 -9.63 5.67
CA LYS A 81 -4.24 -9.72 7.12
C LYS A 81 -4.66 -8.43 7.83
N LYS A 82 -4.16 -7.28 7.38
CA LYS A 82 -4.54 -5.97 7.94
C LYS A 82 -6.04 -5.69 7.82
N LEU A 83 -6.65 -6.07 6.69
CA LEU A 83 -8.08 -5.88 6.48
C LEU A 83 -8.91 -6.75 7.41
N ASN A 84 -8.52 -8.01 7.62
CA ASN A 84 -9.20 -8.92 8.53
C ASN A 84 -9.01 -8.47 9.98
N ASP A 85 -7.80 -8.09 10.37
CA ASP A 85 -7.49 -7.54 11.70
C ASP A 85 -8.36 -6.29 11.98
N TYR A 86 -8.50 -5.38 11.00
CA TYR A 86 -9.36 -4.21 11.12
C TYR A 86 -10.85 -4.55 11.23
N LYS A 87 -11.36 -5.47 10.40
CA LYS A 87 -12.76 -5.91 10.47
C LYS A 87 -13.08 -6.55 11.82
N PHE A 88 -12.17 -7.38 12.32
CA PHE A 88 -12.28 -8.00 13.62
C PHE A 88 -12.34 -6.95 14.73
N GLU A 89 -11.40 -6.00 14.73
CA GLU A 89 -11.38 -4.91 15.72
C GLU A 89 -12.66 -4.08 15.68
N GLN A 90 -13.13 -3.69 14.49
CA GLN A 90 -14.39 -2.94 14.33
C GLN A 90 -15.61 -3.71 14.86
N ALA A 91 -15.67 -5.03 14.59
CA ALA A 91 -16.77 -5.85 15.07
C ALA A 91 -16.77 -5.98 16.60
N VAL A 92 -15.59 -6.15 17.21
CA VAL A 92 -15.42 -6.16 18.67
C VAL A 92 -15.84 -4.81 19.27
N GLU A 93 -15.37 -3.71 18.71
CA GLU A 93 -15.71 -2.37 19.22
C GLU A 93 -17.19 -2.04 19.08
N SER A 94 -17.80 -2.45 17.97
CA SER A 94 -19.25 -2.33 17.76
C SER A 94 -20.03 -3.12 18.81
N ALA A 95 -19.66 -4.37 19.06
CA ALA A 95 -20.31 -5.20 20.07
C ALA A 95 -20.18 -4.62 21.49
N ILE A 96 -18.99 -4.13 21.86
CA ILE A 96 -18.77 -3.46 23.15
C ILE A 96 -19.64 -2.21 23.29
N ASN A 97 -19.72 -1.38 22.25
CA ASN A 97 -20.58 -0.19 22.25
C ASN A 97 -22.07 -0.55 22.35
N ASN A 98 -22.52 -1.56 21.61
CA ASN A 98 -23.90 -2.05 21.65
C ASN A 98 -24.27 -2.64 23.02
N ALA A 99 -23.30 -3.22 23.73
CA ALA A 99 -23.50 -3.68 25.09
C ALA A 99 -23.63 -2.53 26.11
N GLY A 100 -23.50 -1.27 25.69
CA GLY A 100 -23.69 -0.09 26.53
C GLY A 100 -22.44 0.33 27.27
N ALA A 101 -21.24 0.10 26.72
CA ALA A 101 -19.99 0.56 27.33
C ALA A 101 -20.03 2.06 27.63
N ALA A 102 -19.60 2.44 28.84
CA ALA A 102 -19.39 3.82 29.23
C ALA A 102 -18.12 4.39 28.57
N ASP A 103 -17.06 3.57 28.54
CA ASP A 103 -15.82 3.84 27.84
C ASP A 103 -15.33 2.56 27.14
N LEU A 104 -15.07 2.66 25.84
CA LEU A 104 -14.67 1.54 25.00
C LEU A 104 -13.33 0.95 25.44
N VAL A 105 -12.36 1.80 25.72
CA VAL A 105 -10.99 1.40 26.07
C VAL A 105 -10.99 0.64 27.40
N SER A 106 -11.71 1.15 28.39
CA SER A 106 -11.83 0.52 29.72
C SER A 106 -12.53 -0.82 29.67
N VAL A 107 -13.61 -0.97 28.89
CA VAL A 107 -14.28 -2.27 28.73
C VAL A 107 -13.38 -3.24 27.98
N LYS A 108 -12.79 -2.83 26.85
CA LYS A 108 -11.87 -3.65 26.02
C LYS A 108 -10.68 -4.15 26.83
N ALA A 109 -10.14 -3.35 27.76
CA ALA A 109 -9.05 -3.76 28.65
C ALA A 109 -9.41 -4.89 29.63
N ASN A 110 -10.71 -5.16 29.83
CA ASN A 110 -11.19 -6.25 30.66
C ASN A 110 -11.66 -7.47 29.84
N ILE A 111 -11.54 -7.41 28.50
CA ILE A 111 -11.87 -8.52 27.60
C ILE A 111 -10.62 -9.37 27.36
N ASP A 112 -10.77 -10.68 27.52
CA ASP A 112 -9.81 -11.67 27.10
C ASP A 112 -9.96 -11.94 25.60
N MET A 113 -9.21 -11.15 24.81
CA MET A 113 -9.21 -11.24 23.34
C MET A 113 -8.75 -12.61 22.82
N SER A 114 -8.07 -13.43 23.63
CA SER A 114 -7.66 -14.79 23.22
C SER A 114 -8.85 -15.76 23.13
N LYS A 115 -9.96 -15.44 23.79
CA LYS A 115 -11.23 -16.18 23.73
C LYS A 115 -12.24 -15.57 22.77
N VAL A 116 -11.89 -14.47 22.11
CA VAL A 116 -12.76 -13.79 21.15
C VAL A 116 -12.38 -14.24 19.75
N SER A 117 -13.33 -14.75 18.99
CA SER A 117 -13.09 -15.28 17.64
C SER A 117 -14.10 -14.75 16.63
N GLN A 118 -13.68 -14.59 15.38
CA GLN A 118 -14.56 -14.21 14.28
C GLN A 118 -15.07 -15.46 13.55
N ALA A 119 -16.38 -15.55 13.35
CA ALA A 119 -17.00 -16.57 12.52
C ALA A 119 -16.93 -16.20 11.02
N GLU A 120 -17.23 -17.15 10.14
CA GLU A 120 -17.19 -16.96 8.68
C GLU A 120 -18.13 -15.86 8.17
N ASP A 121 -19.23 -15.60 8.89
CA ASP A 121 -20.18 -14.54 8.59
C ASP A 121 -19.74 -13.14 9.08
N GLY A 122 -18.57 -13.06 9.71
CA GLY A 122 -18.02 -11.84 10.29
C GLY A 122 -18.53 -11.52 11.69
N SER A 123 -19.40 -12.35 12.27
CA SER A 123 -19.84 -12.20 13.66
C SER A 123 -18.73 -12.57 14.65
N ILE A 124 -18.80 -12.01 15.86
CA ILE A 124 -17.83 -12.25 16.93
C ILE A 124 -18.44 -13.17 17.96
N THR A 125 -17.70 -14.22 18.35
CA THR A 125 -18.10 -15.21 19.35
C THR A 125 -17.22 -15.09 20.60
N GLY A 126 -17.72 -15.56 21.75
CA GLY A 126 -17.00 -15.53 23.04
C GLY A 126 -16.92 -14.15 23.71
N LEU A 127 -17.37 -13.08 23.04
CA LEU A 127 -17.40 -11.72 23.57
C LEU A 127 -18.64 -11.45 24.44
N ASP A 128 -19.81 -11.96 24.04
CA ASP A 128 -21.08 -11.71 24.73
C ASP A 128 -21.09 -12.25 26.16
N GLU A 129 -20.51 -13.44 26.38
CA GLU A 129 -20.38 -14.06 27.71
C GLU A 129 -19.51 -13.22 28.63
N GLN A 130 -18.38 -12.72 28.11
CA GLN A 130 -17.47 -11.85 28.87
C GLN A 130 -18.12 -10.49 29.20
N LEU A 131 -18.87 -9.91 28.25
CA LEU A 131 -19.61 -8.67 28.48
C LEU A 131 -20.71 -8.85 29.52
N ALA A 132 -21.40 -9.99 29.53
CA ALA A 132 -22.40 -10.31 30.54
C ALA A 132 -21.78 -10.47 31.95
N GLU A 133 -20.64 -11.16 32.06
CA GLU A 133 -19.89 -11.27 33.32
C GLU A 133 -19.38 -9.92 33.81
N LEU A 134 -18.86 -9.07 32.91
CA LEU A 134 -18.42 -7.73 33.25
C LEU A 134 -19.56 -6.83 33.73
N LYS A 135 -20.77 -6.97 33.17
CA LYS A 135 -21.95 -6.24 33.66
C LYS A 135 -22.30 -6.61 35.10
N GLN A 136 -22.05 -7.85 35.53
CA GLN A 136 -22.31 -8.29 36.90
C GLN A 136 -21.17 -7.91 37.85
N SER A 137 -19.92 -8.14 37.45
CA SER A 137 -18.73 -7.93 38.29
C SER A 137 -18.26 -6.47 38.34
N LYS A 138 -18.41 -5.73 37.24
CA LYS A 138 -17.93 -4.35 37.07
C LYS A 138 -18.99 -3.47 36.38
N PRO A 139 -20.18 -3.31 36.98
CA PRO A 139 -21.29 -2.57 36.36
C PRO A 139 -20.97 -1.11 36.03
N PHE A 140 -20.03 -0.49 36.76
CA PHE A 140 -19.58 0.89 36.54
C PHE A 140 -18.88 1.12 35.18
N LEU A 141 -18.44 0.06 34.50
CA LEU A 141 -17.86 0.15 33.15
C LEU A 141 -18.93 0.34 32.06
N PHE A 142 -20.20 0.16 32.41
CA PHE A 142 -21.34 0.30 31.50
C PHE A 142 -22.17 1.52 31.87
N LYS A 143 -22.81 2.12 30.87
CA LYS A 143 -23.76 3.20 31.06
C LYS A 143 -24.89 2.68 31.94
N SER A 144 -25.16 3.37 33.03
CA SER A 144 -26.39 3.12 33.78
C SER A 144 -27.57 3.36 32.86
N GLU A 145 -28.54 2.45 32.83
CA GLU A 145 -29.83 2.72 32.22
C GLU A 145 -30.35 4.01 32.86
N GLU A 146 -30.40 5.11 32.08
CA GLU A 146 -30.99 6.35 32.56
C GLU A 146 -32.45 6.03 32.89
N LYS A 147 -32.75 5.75 34.17
CA LYS A 147 -34.08 6.06 34.69
C LYS A 147 -34.33 7.50 34.25
N PRO A 148 -35.48 7.77 33.57
CA PRO A 148 -35.74 9.09 33.00
C PRO A 148 -35.41 10.10 34.07
N LYS A 149 -34.42 10.97 33.80
CA LYS A 149 -33.88 11.94 34.76
C LYS A 149 -35.08 12.53 35.47
N LYS A 150 -35.29 12.18 36.74
CA LYS A 150 -36.34 12.80 37.54
C LYS A 150 -36.06 14.28 37.40
N LYS A 151 -36.98 15.02 36.75
CA LYS A 151 -36.91 16.47 36.73
C LYS A 151 -36.66 16.87 38.18
N LEU A 152 -35.66 17.71 38.40
CA LEU A 152 -35.40 18.28 39.71
C LEU A 152 -36.70 18.99 40.13
N ASP A 153 -37.50 18.30 40.95
CA ASP A 153 -38.71 18.85 41.53
C ASP A 153 -38.25 19.72 42.68
N LEU A 154 -38.13 21.02 42.40
CA LEU A 154 -37.72 22.03 43.37
C LEU A 154 -38.81 22.33 44.41
N GLY A 155 -39.91 21.55 44.45
CA GLY A 155 -40.93 21.68 45.47
C GLY A 155 -41.73 22.98 45.31
N GLY A 156 -42.77 22.91 44.49
CA GLY A 156 -43.80 23.95 44.44
C GLY A 156 -43.39 25.26 43.76
N PRO A 157 -44.35 26.18 43.54
CA PRO A 157 -44.09 27.43 42.84
C PRO A 157 -43.16 28.30 43.67
N THR A 158 -41.90 28.40 43.25
CA THR A 158 -41.04 29.53 43.66
C THR A 158 -41.75 30.81 43.24
N GLY A 159 -41.98 31.72 44.19
CA GLY A 159 -42.71 32.98 44.01
C GLY A 159 -42.00 34.01 43.11
N GLY A 160 -41.57 33.60 41.92
CA GLY A 160 -41.19 34.50 40.84
C GLY A 160 -42.44 35.09 40.21
N ALA A 161 -42.45 36.42 40.07
CA ALA A 161 -43.56 37.22 39.59
C ALA A 161 -44.33 36.56 38.44
N LYS A 162 -45.67 36.47 38.56
CA LYS A 162 -46.54 36.11 37.44
C LYS A 162 -46.32 37.10 36.31
N ALA A 163 -45.53 36.73 35.31
CA ALA A 163 -45.58 37.39 34.02
C ALA A 163 -46.99 37.16 33.47
N LYS A 164 -47.74 38.25 33.25
CA LYS A 164 -49.01 38.18 32.52
C LYS A 164 -48.72 37.59 31.14
N SER A 165 -49.38 36.49 30.82
CA SER A 165 -49.32 35.86 29.50
C SER A 165 -49.64 36.92 28.44
N GLY A 166 -48.64 37.24 27.59
CA GLY A 166 -48.75 38.22 26.51
C GLY A 166 -47.79 39.42 26.57
N SER A 167 -46.98 39.59 27.62
CA SER A 167 -45.99 40.67 27.67
C SER A 167 -44.70 40.29 26.93
N ASN A 168 -44.41 41.00 25.84
CA ASN A 168 -43.12 40.95 25.17
C ASN A 168 -42.13 41.92 25.84
N ILE A 169 -40.82 41.67 25.69
CA ILE A 169 -39.74 42.46 26.33
C ILE A 169 -39.93 43.97 26.09
N LYS A 170 -40.45 44.35 24.92
CA LYS A 170 -40.71 45.75 24.56
C LYS A 170 -41.72 46.42 25.51
N SER A 171 -42.82 45.73 25.84
CA SER A 171 -43.83 46.25 26.79
C SER A 171 -43.29 46.38 28.22
N ALA A 172 -42.42 45.46 28.66
CA ALA A 172 -41.82 45.53 29.99
C ALA A 172 -40.81 46.68 30.15
N VAL A 173 -40.10 47.03 29.07
CA VAL A 173 -39.16 48.17 29.06
C VAL A 173 -39.92 49.49 29.11
N GLU A 174 -41.02 49.62 28.36
CA GLU A 174 -41.83 50.85 28.34
C GLU A 174 -42.47 51.16 29.71
N ASP A 175 -42.93 50.15 30.45
CA ASP A 175 -43.51 50.34 31.79
C ASP A 175 -42.48 50.77 32.84
N PHE A 176 -41.22 50.34 32.69
CA PHE A 176 -40.15 50.72 33.62
C PHE A 176 -39.77 52.21 33.51
N TYR A 177 -39.82 52.77 32.30
CA TYR A 177 -39.48 54.18 32.05
C TYR A 177 -40.66 55.15 32.21
N LYS A 178 -41.87 54.66 32.52
CA LYS A 178 -43.05 55.48 32.80
C LYS A 178 -43.26 55.77 34.30
N LYS A 179 -42.27 55.44 35.14
CA LYS A 179 -42.32 55.68 36.58
C LYS A 179 -41.58 56.96 36.98
#